data_AF-A0AAW0BJ38-F1
#
_entry.id   AF-A0AAW0BJ38-F1
#
_cell.length_a   1.000
_cell.length_b   1.000
_cell.length_c   1.000
_cell.angle_alpha   90.00
_cell.angle_beta   90.00
_cell.angle_gamma   90.00
#
_symmetry.space_group_name_H-M   'P 1'
#
loop_
_entity.id
_entity.type
_entity.pdbx_description
1 polymer ?
#
loop_
_entity_poly.entity_id
_entity_poly.type
_entity_poly.pdbx_seq_one_letter_code
_entity_poly.pdbx_strand_id
1 'polypeptide(L)'
;MRLGGHHLIVFFPALSWSAFVNITVDNTDSSIEYTGTWEPPTDHKSTLNYGGNHAYSSDPQASVTWVFTGVAVYYVSPLWPYPVSTEITLDNEIRETVNLTDPNASPTSGGSESSLAAITWWKNGLDNNEHRLLLTMPVEGNSVVVDAFM
;
A
#
# COMPACT_ATOMS: atom_id res chain seq x y z
N MET A 1 -18.10 2.13 -71.08
CA MET A 1 -18.16 1.04 -70.07
C MET A 1 -17.10 1.39 -69.02
N ARG A 2 -17.43 2.18 -67.99
CA ARG A 2 -17.64 1.80 -66.57
C ARG A 2 -16.51 0.86 -66.05
N LEU A 3 -15.80 1.09 -64.94
CA LEU A 3 -15.89 2.03 -63.81
C LEU A 3 -14.53 2.00 -63.08
N GLY A 4 -14.04 3.15 -62.61
CA GLY A 4 -12.86 3.23 -61.73
C GLY A 4 -13.19 2.74 -60.32
N GLY A 5 -12.34 1.88 -59.77
CA GLY A 5 -12.44 1.38 -58.40
C GLY A 5 -11.78 2.35 -57.42
N HIS A 6 -12.59 3.06 -56.63
CA HIS A 6 -12.13 3.78 -55.46
C HIS A 6 -11.95 2.80 -54.30
N HIS A 7 -10.70 2.56 -53.88
CA HIS A 7 -10.42 1.86 -52.64
C HIS A 7 -10.65 2.80 -51.46
N LEU A 8 -11.74 2.56 -50.73
CA LEU A 8 -12.01 3.21 -49.46
C LEU A 8 -11.19 2.50 -48.38
N ILE A 9 -10.10 3.13 -47.92
CA ILE A 9 -9.38 2.68 -46.73
C ILE A 9 -10.14 3.22 -45.51
N VAL A 10 -10.82 2.32 -44.81
CA VAL A 10 -11.47 2.64 -43.52
C VAL A 10 -10.42 2.49 -42.43
N PHE A 11 -9.95 3.61 -41.88
CA PHE A 11 -9.20 3.61 -40.63
C PHE A 11 -10.18 3.41 -39.47
N PHE A 12 -10.09 2.25 -38.81
CA PHE A 12 -10.66 2.08 -37.48
C PHE A 12 -9.64 2.62 -36.48
N PRO A 13 -9.91 3.73 -35.76
CA PRO A 13 -9.07 4.08 -34.63
C PRO A 13 -9.20 2.96 -33.60
N ALA A 14 -8.07 2.34 -33.24
CA ALA A 14 -8.04 1.43 -32.11
C ALA A 14 -8.38 2.24 -30.85
N LEU A 15 -9.57 2.03 -30.28
CA LEU A 15 -9.83 2.46 -28.91
C LEU A 15 -8.89 1.66 -28.00
N SER A 16 -7.90 2.34 -27.43
CA SER A 16 -7.10 1.77 -26.35
C SER A 16 -7.96 1.78 -25.10
N TRP A 17 -8.57 0.63 -24.79
CA TRP A 17 -9.32 0.46 -23.55
C TRP A 17 -8.31 0.19 -22.43
N SER A 18 -7.98 1.22 -21.64
CA SER A 18 -7.21 1.01 -20.41
C SER A 18 -8.12 0.31 -19.42
N ALA A 19 -7.83 -0.95 -19.13
CA ALA A 19 -8.48 -1.69 -18.05
C ALA A 19 -7.79 -1.35 -16.73
N PHE A 20 -8.56 -1.30 -15.64
CA PHE A 20 -7.97 -1.22 -14.30
C PHE A 20 -7.25 -2.53 -13.98
N VAL A 21 -6.02 -2.42 -13.48
CA VAL A 21 -5.19 -3.55 -13.05
C VAL A 21 -4.77 -3.27 -11.61
N ASN A 22 -4.96 -4.26 -10.74
CA ASN A 22 -4.44 -4.19 -9.38
C ASN A 22 -2.98 -4.65 -9.40
N ILE A 23 -2.11 -3.89 -8.75
CA ILE A 23 -0.69 -4.22 -8.61
C ILE A 23 -0.40 -4.27 -7.11
N THR A 24 -0.08 -5.46 -6.59
CA THR A 24 0.35 -5.57 -5.20
C THR A 24 1.85 -5.35 -5.10
N VAL A 25 2.26 -4.49 -4.17
CA VAL A 25 3.65 -4.12 -3.88
C VAL A 25 3.96 -4.54 -2.45
N ASP A 26 4.86 -5.52 -2.31
CA ASP A 26 5.33 -6.05 -1.03
C ASP A 26 6.28 -5.07 -0.33
N ASN A 27 6.40 -5.12 1.00
CA ASN A 27 7.34 -4.29 1.78
C ASN A 27 8.81 -4.44 1.36
N THR A 28 9.16 -5.50 0.63
CA THR A 28 10.51 -5.69 0.10
C THR A 28 10.73 -5.13 -1.31
N ASP A 29 9.70 -4.55 -1.92
CA ASP A 29 9.78 -3.99 -3.28
C ASP A 29 10.67 -2.74 -3.32
N SER A 30 11.56 -2.69 -4.32
CA SER A 30 12.54 -1.61 -4.48
C SER A 30 11.94 -0.24 -4.82
N SER A 31 10.65 -0.17 -5.18
CA SER A 31 9.94 1.10 -5.37
C SER A 31 9.57 1.80 -4.07
N ILE A 32 9.71 1.12 -2.93
CA ILE A 32 9.43 1.69 -1.61
C ILE A 32 10.70 2.29 -1.02
N GLU A 33 10.64 3.56 -0.65
CA GLU A 33 11.73 4.28 -0.02
C GLU A 33 11.56 4.32 1.50
N TYR A 34 12.53 3.74 2.20
CA TYR A 34 12.58 3.70 3.66
C TYR A 34 13.61 4.70 4.20
N THR A 35 13.23 5.50 5.19
CA THR A 35 14.16 6.37 5.94
C THR A 35 14.09 6.08 7.44
N GLY A 36 15.13 6.45 8.18
CA GLY A 36 15.28 6.14 9.60
C GLY A 36 15.82 4.73 9.85
N THR A 37 15.69 4.26 11.09
CA THR A 37 16.16 2.93 11.51
C THR A 37 15.05 1.90 11.41
N TRP A 38 15.29 0.79 10.73
CA TRP A 38 14.32 -0.30 10.57
C TRP A 38 14.87 -1.59 11.16
N GLU A 39 13.99 -2.39 11.75
CA GLU A 39 14.39 -3.67 12.32
C GLU A 39 14.68 -4.70 11.21
N PRO A 40 15.56 -5.69 11.47
CA PRO A 40 15.86 -6.73 10.49
C PRO A 40 14.58 -7.48 10.06
N PRO A 41 14.35 -7.70 8.75
CA PRO A 41 13.18 -8.47 8.27
C PRO A 41 13.09 -9.89 8.82
N THR A 42 14.22 -10.44 9.31
CA THR A 42 14.26 -11.75 9.96
C THR A 42 13.49 -11.82 11.26
N ASP A 43 13.28 -10.69 11.92
CA ASP A 43 12.67 -10.60 13.24
C ASP A 43 11.13 -10.50 13.12
N HIS A 44 10.63 -10.22 11.92
CA HIS A 44 9.21 -9.95 11.61
C HIS A 44 8.63 -10.94 10.58
N LYS A 45 9.11 -12.19 10.60
CA LYS A 45 8.59 -13.26 9.73
C LYS A 45 7.30 -13.85 10.28
N SER A 46 6.28 -13.95 9.44
CA SER A 46 5.01 -14.58 9.79
C SER A 46 4.25 -14.96 8.53
N THR A 47 3.55 -16.10 8.56
CA THR A 47 2.64 -16.51 7.47
C THR A 47 1.38 -15.65 7.41
N LEU A 48 1.23 -14.73 8.37
CA LEU A 48 0.13 -13.78 8.43
C LEU A 48 0.39 -12.53 7.58
N ASN A 49 1.65 -12.21 7.30
CA ASN A 49 2.05 -11.10 6.44
C ASN A 49 1.91 -11.48 4.96
N TYR A 50 1.63 -10.48 4.13
CA TYR A 50 1.89 -10.60 2.70
C TYR A 50 3.40 -10.81 2.48
N GLY A 51 3.78 -11.59 1.46
CA GLY A 51 5.20 -11.91 1.22
C GLY A 51 5.95 -12.69 2.33
N GLY A 52 5.32 -12.94 3.49
CA GLY A 52 5.87 -13.70 4.60
C GLY A 52 6.63 -12.89 5.66
N ASN A 53 6.69 -11.55 5.56
CA ASN A 53 7.25 -10.66 6.57
C ASN A 53 6.67 -9.24 6.46
N HIS A 54 6.80 -8.41 7.48
CA HIS A 54 6.54 -6.98 7.38
C HIS A 54 7.79 -6.17 7.76
N ALA A 55 7.84 -4.92 7.32
CA ALA A 55 8.81 -3.94 7.77
C ALA A 55 8.29 -3.25 9.04
N TYR A 56 9.15 -3.15 10.05
CA TYR A 56 8.83 -2.55 11.34
C TYR A 56 9.91 -1.56 11.76
N SER A 57 9.49 -0.42 12.31
CA SER A 57 10.38 0.53 12.96
C SER A 57 9.78 1.07 14.24
N SER A 58 10.62 1.17 15.27
CA SER A 58 10.36 1.89 16.52
C SER A 58 11.07 3.26 16.57
N ASP A 59 11.71 3.68 15.47
CA ASP A 59 12.35 4.99 15.35
C ASP A 59 11.28 6.06 15.06
N PRO A 60 11.09 7.07 15.93
CA PRO A 60 10.07 8.11 15.74
C PRO A 60 10.35 9.03 14.54
N GLN A 61 11.52 8.93 13.91
CA GLN A 61 11.86 9.65 12.68
C GLN A 61 11.79 8.75 11.43
N ALA A 62 11.46 7.47 11.57
CA ALA A 62 11.31 6.60 10.42
C ALA A 62 10.09 6.99 9.58
N SER A 63 10.26 6.87 8.27
CA SER A 63 9.19 7.08 7.31
C SER A 63 9.30 6.13 6.14
N VAL A 64 8.16 5.89 5.49
CA VAL A 64 8.10 5.18 4.22
C VAL A 64 7.43 6.06 3.19
N THR A 65 8.04 6.17 2.02
CA THR A 65 7.45 6.84 0.87
C THR A 65 7.29 5.84 -0.26
N TRP A 66 6.10 5.80 -0.84
CA TRP A 66 5.81 5.02 -2.03
C TRP A 66 5.07 5.88 -3.04
N VAL A 67 5.53 5.86 -4.29
CA VAL A 67 4.95 6.62 -5.39
C VAL A 67 4.30 5.66 -6.36
N PHE A 68 3.05 5.93 -6.72
CA PHE A 68 2.28 5.10 -7.63
C PHE A 68 1.53 5.97 -8.65
N THR A 69 1.12 5.37 -9.76
CA THR A 69 0.17 5.97 -10.70
C THR A 69 -1.08 5.11 -10.76
N GLY A 70 -2.22 5.66 -10.40
CA GLY A 70 -3.47 4.89 -10.37
C GLY A 70 -4.63 5.68 -9.80
N VAL A 71 -5.81 5.08 -9.87
CA VAL A 71 -7.07 5.71 -9.42
C VAL A 71 -7.51 5.26 -8.02
N ALA A 72 -6.73 4.39 -7.40
CA ALA A 72 -6.97 3.85 -6.07
C ALA A 72 -5.65 3.38 -5.44
N VAL A 73 -5.64 3.33 -4.12
CA VAL A 73 -4.58 2.73 -3.31
C VAL A 73 -5.18 2.06 -2.09
N TYR A 74 -4.62 0.92 -1.73
CA TYR A 74 -4.99 0.13 -0.56
C TYR A 74 -3.74 -0.14 0.27
N TYR A 75 -3.84 0.12 1.57
CA TYR A 75 -2.85 -0.33 2.54
C TYR A 75 -3.31 -1.69 3.09
N VAL A 76 -2.43 -2.67 2.97
CA VAL A 76 -2.66 -4.05 3.38
C VAL A 76 -1.76 -4.35 4.55
N SER A 77 -2.35 -4.85 5.63
CA SER A 77 -1.63 -5.19 6.85
C SER A 77 -2.39 -6.27 7.61
N PRO A 78 -1.70 -7.15 8.35
CA PRO A 78 -2.32 -7.91 9.42
C PRO A 78 -2.67 -6.97 10.59
N LEU A 79 -3.22 -7.54 11.65
CA LEU A 79 -3.53 -6.86 12.90
C LEU A 79 -2.81 -7.53 14.06
N TRP A 80 -2.55 -6.79 15.14
CA TRP A 80 -1.80 -7.24 16.31
C TRP A 80 -2.69 -7.38 17.56
N PRO A 81 -2.37 -8.34 18.45
CA PRO A 81 -3.07 -8.49 19.73
C PRO A 81 -2.66 -7.44 20.77
N TYR A 82 -2.11 -6.30 20.37
CA TYR A 82 -1.68 -5.20 21.22
C TYR A 82 -1.70 -3.89 20.42
N PRO A 83 -1.65 -2.72 21.07
CA PRO A 83 -1.71 -1.44 20.38
C PRO A 83 -0.59 -1.27 19.35
N VAL A 84 -0.99 -1.22 18.08
CA VAL A 84 -0.15 -0.90 16.92
C VAL A 84 -0.92 0.07 16.04
N SER A 85 -0.26 1.09 15.53
CA SER A 85 -0.86 2.08 14.63
C SER A 85 0.18 2.65 13.70
N THR A 86 -0.27 3.20 12.57
CA THR A 86 0.59 3.90 11.59
C THR A 86 -0.18 5.10 11.05
N GLU A 87 0.51 6.20 10.80
CA GLU A 87 -0.08 7.39 10.22
C GLU A 87 0.16 7.40 8.72
N ILE A 88 -0.89 7.59 7.92
CA ILE A 88 -0.85 7.62 6.46
C ILE A 88 -1.19 9.03 5.98
N THR A 89 -0.44 9.53 5.02
CA THR A 89 -0.75 10.74 4.24
C THR A 89 -0.72 10.39 2.76
N LEU A 90 -1.81 10.68 2.05
CA LEU A 90 -1.85 10.63 0.59
C LEU A 90 -1.64 12.04 0.04
N ASP A 91 -0.63 12.22 -0.80
CA ASP A 91 -0.21 13.49 -1.39
C ASP A 91 0.02 14.59 -0.35
N ASN A 92 -0.88 15.57 -0.30
CA ASN A 92 -0.89 16.68 0.65
C ASN A 92 -2.19 16.71 1.46
N GLU A 93 -2.90 15.59 1.54
CA GLU A 93 -4.12 15.45 2.36
C GLU A 93 -3.80 15.46 3.86
N ILE A 94 -4.87 15.41 4.66
CA ILE A 94 -4.77 15.29 6.12
C ILE A 94 -4.22 13.92 6.47
N ARG A 95 -3.37 13.89 7.50
CA ARG A 95 -2.85 12.67 8.13
C ARG A 95 -3.96 11.83 8.74
N GLU A 96 -4.00 10.54 8.41
CA GLU A 96 -4.96 9.57 8.92
C GLU A 96 -4.24 8.52 9.75
N THR A 97 -4.61 8.36 11.03
CA THR A 97 -4.10 7.28 11.88
C THR A 97 -4.87 6.00 11.61
N VAL A 98 -4.17 4.97 11.13
CA VAL A 98 -4.70 3.62 10.95
C VAL A 98 -4.41 2.81 12.22
N ASN A 99 -5.48 2.34 12.87
CA ASN A 99 -5.36 1.42 14.00
C ASN A 99 -5.20 0.00 13.49
N LEU A 100 -4.10 -0.65 13.87
CA LEU A 100 -3.76 -2.03 13.50
C LEU A 100 -3.91 -3.00 14.67
N THR A 101 -4.61 -2.60 15.72
CA THR A 101 -4.96 -3.50 16.83
C THR A 101 -6.11 -4.42 16.42
N ASP A 102 -5.95 -5.72 16.61
CA ASP A 102 -7.00 -6.72 16.40
C ASP A 102 -8.02 -6.66 17.56
N PRO A 103 -9.27 -6.25 17.30
CA PRO A 103 -10.28 -6.16 18.35
C PRO A 103 -10.79 -7.54 18.81
N ASN A 104 -10.48 -8.62 18.09
CA ASN A 104 -10.98 -9.97 18.39
C ASN A 104 -9.92 -10.86 19.06
N ALA A 105 -8.67 -10.41 19.12
CA ALA A 105 -7.60 -11.18 19.75
C ALA A 105 -7.62 -11.05 21.28
N SER A 106 -7.05 -12.05 21.95
CA SER A 106 -6.72 -11.92 23.37
C SER A 106 -5.55 -10.95 23.52
N PRO A 107 -5.67 -9.86 24.30
CA PRO A 107 -4.62 -8.87 24.40
C PRO A 107 -3.31 -9.44 24.96
N THR A 108 -2.20 -9.00 24.39
CA THR A 108 -0.83 -9.32 24.82
C THR A 108 -0.04 -8.03 25.01
N SER A 109 1.22 -8.13 25.45
CA SER A 109 2.13 -6.97 25.59
C SER A 109 3.07 -6.78 24.39
N GLY A 110 2.90 -7.56 23.32
CA GLY A 110 3.82 -7.65 22.20
C GLY A 110 3.78 -9.04 21.56
N GLY A 111 4.47 -9.23 20.45
CA GLY A 111 4.61 -10.52 19.76
C GLY A 111 4.15 -10.46 18.30
N SER A 112 3.87 -11.63 17.73
CA SER A 112 3.41 -11.73 16.34
C SER A 112 1.98 -11.20 16.16
N GLU A 113 1.62 -11.02 14.91
CA GLU A 113 0.30 -10.62 14.46
C GLU A 113 -0.74 -11.70 14.81
N SER A 114 -2.01 -11.31 14.92
CA SER A 114 -3.12 -12.21 15.26
C SER A 114 -4.10 -12.45 14.12
N SER A 115 -3.98 -11.72 13.02
CA SER A 115 -4.82 -11.89 11.83
C SER A 115 -4.01 -12.01 10.55
N LEU A 116 -4.56 -12.66 9.52
CA LEU A 116 -4.03 -12.58 8.16
C LEU A 116 -4.07 -11.13 7.65
N ALA A 117 -3.12 -10.78 6.79
CA ALA A 117 -3.08 -9.50 6.10
C ALA A 117 -4.34 -9.25 5.27
N ALA A 118 -4.91 -8.05 5.43
CA ALA A 118 -6.10 -7.60 4.72
C ALA A 118 -6.03 -6.09 4.48
N ILE A 119 -6.94 -5.56 3.67
CA ILE A 119 -7.06 -4.12 3.46
C ILE A 119 -7.50 -3.46 4.78
N THR A 120 -6.66 -2.60 5.34
CA THR A 120 -6.91 -1.87 6.60
C THR A 120 -7.17 -0.39 6.37
N TRP A 121 -6.72 0.16 5.24
CA TRP A 121 -7.00 1.53 4.80
C TRP A 121 -6.99 1.61 3.27
N TRP A 122 -7.75 2.54 2.68
CA TRP A 122 -7.78 2.74 1.24
C TRP A 122 -8.28 4.12 0.82
N LYS A 123 -7.91 4.52 -0.40
CA LYS A 123 -8.51 5.64 -1.14
C LYS A 123 -8.84 5.19 -2.55
N ASN A 124 -9.95 5.69 -3.09
CA ASN A 124 -10.38 5.41 -4.46
C ASN A 124 -10.95 6.69 -5.09
N GLY A 125 -11.21 6.65 -6.39
CA GLY A 125 -11.68 7.82 -7.12
C GLY A 125 -10.60 8.89 -7.29
N LEU A 126 -9.33 8.48 -7.21
CA LEU A 126 -8.19 9.36 -7.48
C LEU A 126 -8.11 9.65 -8.99
N ASP A 127 -7.51 10.78 -9.34
CA ASP A 127 -7.16 11.04 -10.74
C ASP A 127 -6.10 10.03 -11.19
N ASN A 128 -6.09 9.64 -12.47
CA ASN A 128 -5.08 8.71 -12.96
C ASN A 128 -3.75 9.43 -13.23
N ASN A 129 -3.09 9.91 -12.18
CA ASN A 129 -1.80 10.59 -12.21
C ASN A 129 -0.88 10.02 -11.11
N GLU A 130 0.28 10.63 -10.94
CA GLU A 130 1.22 10.25 -9.89
C GLU A 130 0.72 10.70 -8.52
N HIS A 131 0.72 9.76 -7.57
CA HIS A 131 0.38 9.96 -6.17
C HIS A 131 1.53 9.53 -5.28
N ARG A 132 1.64 10.16 -4.11
CA ARG A 132 2.64 9.83 -3.08
C ARG A 132 1.95 9.41 -1.80
N LEU A 133 2.20 8.18 -1.37
CA LEU A 133 1.83 7.69 -0.05
C LEU A 133 3.01 7.87 0.92
N LEU A 134 2.77 8.51 2.05
CA LEU A 134 3.74 8.69 3.13
C LEU A 134 3.21 8.01 4.40
N LEU A 135 3.99 7.10 4.96
CA LEU A 135 3.73 6.46 6.25
C LEU A 135 4.72 6.99 7.29
N THR A 136 4.22 7.39 8.45
CA THR A 136 5.02 7.87 9.59
C THR A 136 4.47 7.33 10.91
N MET A 137 5.26 7.48 11.98
CA MET A 137 4.81 7.14 13.32
C MET A 137 3.71 8.13 13.77
N PRO A 138 2.55 7.66 14.26
CA PRO A 138 1.56 8.53 14.88
C PRO A 138 2.13 9.23 16.12
N VAL A 139 1.62 10.42 16.47
CA VAL A 139 2.10 11.23 17.62
C VAL A 139 2.10 10.45 18.94
N GLU A 140 1.11 9.60 19.17
CA GLU A 140 1.00 8.73 20.36
C GLU A 140 1.31 7.26 20.04
N GLY A 141 1.83 7.01 18.82
CA GLY A 141 2.23 5.69 18.36
C GLY A 141 3.61 5.30 18.87
N ASN A 142 3.95 4.04 18.67
CA ASN A 142 5.25 3.45 19.03
C ASN A 142 5.92 2.75 17.85
N SER A 143 5.29 2.74 16.69
CA SER A 143 5.73 1.97 15.54
C SER A 143 5.31 2.59 14.21
N VAL A 144 6.06 2.23 13.16
CA VAL A 144 5.65 2.31 11.76
C VAL A 144 5.72 0.90 11.20
N VAL A 145 4.64 0.46 10.56
CA VAL A 145 4.57 -0.87 9.96
C VAL A 145 4.23 -0.76 8.48
N VAL A 146 4.88 -1.58 7.65
CA VAL A 146 4.54 -1.76 6.23
C VAL A 146 4.58 -3.24 5.89
N ASP A 147 3.46 -3.78 5.42
CA ASP A 147 3.37 -5.14 4.89
C ASP A 147 3.19 -5.10 3.37
N ALA A 148 2.09 -4.54 2.86
CA ALA A 148 1.93 -4.36 1.42
C ALA A 148 1.03 -3.16 1.03
N PHE A 149 1.15 -2.77 -0.23
CA PHE A 149 0.24 -1.84 -0.91
C PHE A 149 -0.42 -2.52 -2.11
N MET A 150 -1.59 -2.03 -2.54
CA MET A 150 -2.26 -2.46 -3.77
C MET A 150 -2.92 -1.28 -4.49
#